data_AF-A0A3M3E5U8-F1
#
_entry.id   AF-A0A3M3E5U8-F1
#
_cell.length_a   1.000
_cell.length_b   1.000
_cell.length_c   1.000
_cell.angle_alpha   90.00
_cell.angle_beta   90.00
_cell.angle_gamma   90.00
#
_symmetry.space_group_name_H-M   'P 1'
#
loop_
_entity.id
_entity.type
_entity.pdbx_description
1 polymer ?
#
loop_
_entity_poly.entity_id
_entity_poly.type
_entity_poly.pdbx_seq_one_letter_code
_entity_poly.pdbx_strand_id
1 'polypeptide(L)'
;MVTRRTASTCGCGSITPAFPTSCGPTAPSTRSRAACSAASACRSGYEYTGFLWKVGQPWGFCQPWLAPEFYRSVGRLLASQTSLGERWLDAYLVSPLWRFMVAPGVCGPDAAVGVVMPSIDRVGRYFPLTVAVLLEPDADPASVVGGADEWFERVENLLLSTLNVEATFEAFGAELENLGSPMYLPRVPSSRFASLHRFDATEPQRRMSALAESACEGASLWWGQGSERIAPGLMRCQGLPAAADFAQFLLGQEGVV
;
A
#
# COMPACT_ATOMS: atom_id res chain seq x y z
N MET A 1 45.38 -51.53 -28.45
CA MET A 1 46.43 -50.92 -27.63
C MET A 1 46.04 -51.10 -26.16
N VAL A 2 47.01 -51.47 -25.33
CA VAL A 2 46.90 -52.32 -24.13
C VAL A 2 46.20 -51.68 -22.90
N THR A 3 45.40 -52.50 -22.20
CA THR A 3 44.92 -52.38 -20.80
C THR A 3 45.97 -52.82 -19.75
N ARG A 4 46.04 -52.20 -18.55
CA ARG A 4 46.39 -52.80 -17.22
C ARG A 4 46.40 -51.68 -16.14
N ARG A 5 45.66 -51.73 -15.02
CA ARG A 5 45.66 -52.59 -13.80
C ARG A 5 46.78 -52.31 -12.77
N THR A 6 46.36 -51.72 -11.63
CA THR A 6 46.51 -52.11 -10.19
C THR A 6 47.87 -52.41 -9.53
N ALA A 7 48.01 -51.87 -8.29
CA ALA A 7 48.53 -52.45 -7.01
C ALA A 7 49.50 -51.47 -6.29
N SER A 8 49.17 -50.95 -5.08
CA SER A 8 49.54 -51.45 -3.73
C SER A 8 51.07 -51.54 -3.50
N THR A 9 51.70 -51.13 -2.39
CA THR A 9 51.40 -51.39 -0.96
C THR A 9 52.44 -50.69 -0.06
N CYS A 10 52.11 -50.59 1.25
CA CYS A 10 52.99 -50.47 2.45
C CYS A 10 53.66 -49.10 2.73
N GLY A 11 53.45 -48.40 3.85
CA GLY A 11 53.49 -48.82 5.28
C GLY A 11 54.84 -48.32 5.84
N CYS A 12 55.01 -47.59 6.95
CA CYS A 12 54.48 -47.75 8.31
C CYS A 12 54.88 -46.52 9.16
N GLY A 13 54.15 -46.20 10.22
CA GLY A 13 54.51 -45.15 11.18
C GLY A 13 53.40 -44.79 12.16
N SER A 14 52.96 -45.76 12.96
CA SER A 14 52.06 -45.63 14.11
C SER A 14 52.63 -44.74 15.23
N ILE A 15 51.76 -44.01 15.95
CA ILE A 15 51.62 -44.04 17.43
C ILE A 15 50.42 -43.13 17.83
N THR A 16 49.41 -43.76 18.42
CA THR A 16 48.44 -43.26 19.42
C THR A 16 48.59 -44.23 20.62
N PRO A 17 48.00 -44.05 21.84
CA PRO A 17 46.81 -43.27 22.19
C PRO A 17 46.89 -42.56 23.57
N ALA A 18 45.85 -41.81 23.96
CA ALA A 18 45.25 -41.86 25.31
C ALA A 18 44.10 -40.85 25.49
N PHE A 19 42.88 -41.38 25.65
CA PHE A 19 41.82 -40.88 26.52
C PHE A 19 41.34 -42.11 27.30
N PRO A 20 40.84 -42.00 28.56
CA PRO A 20 39.38 -41.91 28.71
C PRO A 20 38.83 -41.25 30.01
N THR A 21 37.49 -41.11 30.01
CA THR A 21 36.51 -41.10 31.14
C THR A 21 36.48 -39.90 32.10
N SER A 22 35.35 -39.32 32.51
CA SER A 22 33.89 -39.62 32.41
C SER A 22 33.13 -38.34 32.85
N CYS A 23 31.97 -37.97 32.30
CA CYS A 23 30.63 -38.44 32.68
C CYS A 23 29.60 -37.99 31.63
N GLY A 24 28.70 -38.89 31.20
CA GLY A 24 27.46 -38.56 30.46
C GLY A 24 26.32 -38.15 31.40
N PRO A 25 25.04 -38.09 30.96
CA PRO A 25 24.48 -38.54 29.68
C PRO A 25 23.57 -37.52 28.96
N THR A 26 22.91 -37.98 27.90
CA THR A 26 21.67 -37.49 27.25
C THR A 26 21.73 -36.30 26.27
N ALA A 27 21.57 -36.61 24.98
CA ALA A 27 20.96 -35.72 23.99
C ALA A 27 19.43 -35.65 24.21
N PRO A 28 18.75 -34.57 23.76
CA PRO A 28 18.22 -34.60 22.40
C PRO A 28 18.32 -33.27 21.64
N SER A 29 18.32 -33.41 20.31
CA SER A 29 18.02 -32.36 19.33
C SER A 29 16.80 -31.52 19.73
N THR A 30 16.92 -30.19 19.82
CA THR A 30 15.74 -29.32 19.77
C THR A 30 16.05 -27.92 19.22
N ARG A 31 15.27 -27.52 18.22
CA ARG A 31 14.98 -26.13 17.79
C ARG A 31 14.74 -25.21 19.00
N SER A 32 15.25 -23.98 18.95
CA SER A 32 14.86 -22.82 19.78
C SER A 32 15.93 -21.73 19.59
N ARG A 33 15.71 -20.43 19.38
CA ARG A 33 14.58 -19.51 19.60
C ARG A 33 14.94 -18.23 18.82
N ALA A 34 14.08 -17.78 17.92
CA ALA A 34 14.00 -16.38 17.50
C ALA A 34 12.57 -16.09 17.01
N ALA A 35 11.59 -16.49 17.83
CA ALA A 35 10.19 -16.16 17.67
C ALA A 35 9.72 -15.61 19.02
N CYS A 36 10.17 -14.41 19.37
CA CYS A 36 9.59 -13.59 20.42
C CYS A 36 10.29 -12.22 20.40
N SER A 37 9.62 -11.19 19.87
CA SER A 37 9.77 -9.76 20.23
C SER A 37 9.21 -8.80 19.16
N ALA A 38 8.12 -9.12 18.47
CA ALA A 38 7.33 -8.11 17.73
C ALA A 38 6.13 -7.60 18.56
N ALA A 39 5.78 -8.25 19.67
CA ALA A 39 4.55 -7.99 20.42
C ALA A 39 4.70 -7.05 21.63
N SER A 40 5.83 -6.34 21.79
CA SER A 40 6.08 -5.51 22.99
C SER A 40 6.10 -3.99 22.74
N ALA A 41 5.74 -3.51 21.56
CA ALA A 41 5.78 -2.08 21.24
C ALA A 41 4.38 -1.47 21.07
N CYS A 42 3.45 -1.75 21.98
CA CYS A 42 2.16 -1.03 22.07
C CYS A 42 2.07 -0.31 23.41
N ARG A 43 2.82 0.79 23.59
CA ARG A 43 2.62 1.74 24.71
C ARG A 43 3.14 3.13 24.36
N SER A 44 2.33 3.93 23.65
CA SER A 44 2.12 5.37 23.95
C SER A 44 1.07 5.96 23.02
N GLY A 45 0.22 6.85 23.54
CA GLY A 45 -1.05 7.28 22.96
C GLY A 45 -1.00 7.92 21.58
N TYR A 46 -2.14 7.79 20.89
CA TYR A 46 -2.45 8.23 19.52
C TYR A 46 -1.76 7.43 18.40
N GLU A 47 -1.89 6.09 18.44
CA GLU A 47 -1.66 5.24 17.27
C GLU A 47 -2.84 5.35 16.30
N TYR A 48 -2.67 6.28 15.37
CA TYR A 48 -3.27 6.28 14.04
C TYR A 48 -3.35 4.85 13.48
N THR A 49 -4.50 4.18 13.66
CA THR A 49 -4.77 2.79 13.27
C THR A 49 -5.26 2.70 11.83
N GLY A 50 -4.40 2.57 10.82
CA GLY A 50 -4.82 2.36 9.44
C GLY A 50 -3.75 1.60 8.69
N PHE A 51 -4.17 0.70 7.79
CA PHE A 51 -3.27 -0.22 7.12
C PHE A 51 -2.77 0.41 5.82
N LEU A 52 -1.51 0.15 5.49
CA LEU A 52 -0.86 0.62 4.28
C LEU A 52 0.15 -0.45 3.90
N TRP A 53 0.13 -0.90 2.65
CA TRP A 53 1.01 -1.96 2.17
C TRP A 53 1.66 -1.60 0.84
N LYS A 54 3.00 -1.67 0.80
CA LYS A 54 3.79 -1.46 -0.40
C LYS A 54 4.12 -2.81 -1.01
N VAL A 55 3.86 -2.95 -2.32
CA VAL A 55 4.20 -4.15 -3.09
C VAL A 55 5.68 -4.51 -2.89
N GLY A 56 5.94 -5.76 -2.53
CA GLY A 56 7.29 -6.30 -2.29
C GLY A 56 7.87 -6.03 -0.90
N GLN A 57 7.07 -5.57 0.07
CA GLN A 57 7.46 -5.45 1.48
C GLN A 57 6.67 -6.44 2.37
N PRO A 58 7.25 -6.92 3.49
CA PRO A 58 6.54 -7.77 4.45
C PRO A 58 5.28 -7.09 4.95
N TRP A 59 4.13 -7.79 4.88
CA TRP A 59 2.87 -7.31 5.43
C TRP A 59 2.96 -7.18 6.97
N GLY A 60 2.36 -6.13 7.53
CA GLY A 60 2.38 -5.86 8.97
C GLY A 60 1.77 -4.50 9.32
N PHE A 61 1.77 -4.14 10.61
CA PHE A 61 1.47 -2.77 11.05
C PHE A 61 2.62 -1.88 10.62
N CYS A 62 2.58 -1.47 9.37
CA CYS A 62 3.65 -0.73 8.77
C CYS A 62 3.66 0.68 9.29
N GLN A 63 4.82 1.14 9.78
CA GLN A 63 5.04 2.55 9.99
C GLN A 63 4.66 3.30 8.70
N PRO A 64 4.00 4.46 8.80
CA PRO A 64 3.51 5.16 7.63
C PRO A 64 4.70 5.63 6.79
N TRP A 65 5.03 4.88 5.73
CA TRP A 65 5.99 5.33 4.70
C TRP A 65 5.35 6.33 3.74
N LEU A 66 4.01 6.35 3.65
CA LEU A 66 3.31 7.56 3.23
C LEU A 66 3.46 8.59 4.35
N ALA A 67 3.79 9.84 4.02
CA ALA A 67 4.02 10.84 5.04
C ALA A 67 2.82 10.92 6.01
N PRO A 68 3.04 11.22 7.29
CA PRO A 68 1.98 11.42 8.28
C PRO A 68 0.83 12.31 7.80
N GLU A 69 1.11 13.21 6.85
CA GLU A 69 0.13 14.08 6.20
C GLU A 69 -0.95 13.32 5.43
N PHE A 70 -0.62 12.24 4.70
CA PHE A 70 -1.64 11.41 4.02
C PHE A 70 -2.58 10.78 5.04
N TYR A 71 -2.00 10.18 6.08
CA TYR A 71 -2.78 9.53 7.11
C TYR A 71 -3.66 10.53 7.87
N ARG A 72 -3.12 11.70 8.21
CA ARG A 72 -3.91 12.79 8.80
C ARG A 72 -5.01 13.25 7.85
N SER A 73 -4.77 13.26 6.55
CA SER A 73 -5.79 13.64 5.56
C SER A 73 -6.94 12.64 5.52
N VAL A 74 -6.66 11.35 5.34
CA VAL A 74 -7.69 10.30 5.33
C VAL A 74 -8.35 10.18 6.72
N GLY A 75 -7.59 10.33 7.80
CA GLY A 75 -8.10 10.39 9.17
C GLY A 75 -9.02 11.60 9.44
N ARG A 76 -8.97 12.67 8.63
CA ARG A 76 -9.95 13.77 8.69
C ARG A 76 -11.33 13.38 8.18
N LEU A 77 -11.51 12.19 7.60
CA LEU A 77 -12.86 11.60 7.48
C LEU A 77 -13.56 11.57 8.84
N LEU A 78 -12.84 11.38 9.95
CA LEU A 78 -13.40 11.50 11.31
C LEU A 78 -13.70 12.95 11.72
N ALA A 79 -12.98 13.94 11.19
CA ALA A 79 -13.27 15.35 11.47
C ALA A 79 -14.64 15.78 10.90
N SER A 80 -15.14 15.10 9.87
CA SER A 80 -16.51 15.31 9.38
C SER A 80 -17.59 14.87 10.38
N GLN A 81 -17.23 14.11 11.43
CA GLN A 81 -18.17 13.77 12.51
C GLN A 81 -18.68 15.01 13.24
N THR A 82 -17.82 16.02 13.41
CA THR A 82 -18.21 17.28 14.05
C THR A 82 -19.22 18.07 13.21
N SER A 83 -19.08 18.07 11.88
CA SER A 83 -19.99 18.81 10.99
C SER A 83 -21.30 18.06 10.74
N LEU A 84 -21.27 16.73 10.73
CA LEU A 84 -22.42 15.89 10.40
C LEU A 84 -23.22 15.39 11.61
N GLY A 85 -22.64 15.46 12.81
CA GLY A 85 -23.30 15.04 14.05
C GLY A 85 -23.90 13.64 13.93
N GLU A 86 -25.16 13.48 14.30
CA GLU A 86 -25.86 12.19 14.28
C GLU A 86 -25.96 11.56 12.89
N ARG A 87 -25.93 12.36 11.81
CA ARG A 87 -26.01 11.88 10.43
C ARG A 87 -24.69 11.30 9.92
N TRP A 88 -23.61 11.50 10.66
CA TRP A 88 -22.27 11.10 10.24
C TRP A 88 -22.15 9.59 10.07
N LEU A 89 -22.65 8.82 11.03
CA LEU A 89 -22.48 7.37 11.02
C LEU A 89 -23.20 6.74 9.83
N ASP A 90 -24.44 7.15 9.58
CA ASP A 90 -25.22 6.67 8.44
C ASP A 90 -24.56 7.05 7.12
N ALA A 91 -23.97 8.24 7.02
CA ALA A 91 -23.24 8.66 5.82
C ALA A 91 -21.93 7.88 5.64
N TYR A 92 -21.19 7.66 6.73
CA TYR A 92 -19.92 6.94 6.72
C TYR A 92 -20.09 5.48 6.28
N LEU A 93 -21.07 4.76 6.84
CA LEU A 93 -21.29 3.34 6.57
C LEU A 93 -21.80 3.05 5.15
N VAL A 94 -22.41 4.02 4.48
CA VAL A 94 -22.91 3.88 3.09
C VAL A 94 -22.09 4.69 2.08
N SER A 95 -20.96 5.24 2.51
CA SER A 95 -20.05 5.96 1.62
C SER A 95 -19.27 4.98 0.74
N PRO A 96 -18.92 5.37 -0.50
CA PRO A 96 -18.30 4.45 -1.44
C PRO A 96 -16.86 4.14 -1.08
N LEU A 97 -16.33 3.09 -1.71
CA LEU A 97 -14.89 2.93 -1.82
C LEU A 97 -14.36 4.01 -2.76
N TRP A 98 -13.30 4.69 -2.33
CA TRP A 98 -12.65 5.73 -3.12
C TRP A 98 -11.31 5.23 -3.60
N ARG A 99 -11.18 5.07 -4.91
CA ARG A 99 -9.91 4.94 -5.61
C ARG A 99 -9.23 6.31 -5.59
N PHE A 100 -7.91 6.33 -5.47
CA PHE A 100 -7.17 7.58 -5.42
C PHE A 100 -5.81 7.51 -6.11
N MET A 101 -5.35 8.69 -6.49
CA MET A 101 -3.98 8.98 -6.87
C MET A 101 -3.55 10.26 -6.17
N VAL A 102 -2.38 10.25 -5.56
CA VAL A 102 -1.75 11.39 -4.92
C VAL A 102 -0.41 11.64 -5.57
N ALA A 103 -0.22 12.85 -6.10
CA ALA A 103 0.97 13.18 -6.86
C ALA A 103 2.23 13.26 -5.97
N PRO A 104 3.42 13.11 -6.58
CA PRO A 104 4.70 13.38 -5.93
C PRO A 104 4.70 14.77 -5.27
N GLY A 105 5.23 14.86 -4.06
CA GLY A 105 5.33 16.08 -3.27
C GLY A 105 4.09 16.43 -2.44
N VAL A 106 2.94 15.77 -2.66
CA VAL A 106 1.71 16.05 -1.88
C VAL A 106 1.73 15.34 -0.52
N CYS A 107 2.09 14.05 -0.52
CA CYS A 107 2.09 13.18 0.67
C CYS A 107 3.42 12.47 0.92
N GLY A 108 4.47 12.92 0.26
CA GLY A 108 5.75 12.23 0.20
C GLY A 108 6.44 12.48 -1.14
N PRO A 109 7.66 11.99 -1.33
CA PRO A 109 8.41 12.20 -2.56
C PRO A 109 7.82 11.43 -3.76
N ASP A 110 7.21 10.27 -3.52
CA ASP A 110 6.69 9.39 -4.56
C ASP A 110 5.18 9.57 -4.76
N ALA A 111 4.69 9.26 -5.96
CA ALA A 111 3.27 9.18 -6.21
C ALA A 111 2.67 7.96 -5.51
N ALA A 112 1.45 8.08 -5.00
CA ALA A 112 0.74 6.99 -4.35
C ALA A 112 -0.61 6.74 -5.03
N VAL A 113 -0.96 5.48 -5.26
CA VAL A 113 -2.27 5.09 -5.80
C VAL A 113 -2.87 3.98 -4.96
N GLY A 114 -4.19 3.95 -4.83
CA GLY A 114 -4.82 2.98 -3.94
C GLY A 114 -6.32 3.12 -3.85
N VAL A 115 -6.88 2.46 -2.84
CA VAL A 115 -8.30 2.52 -2.48
C VAL A 115 -8.43 2.72 -0.98
N VAL A 116 -9.37 3.56 -0.58
CA VAL A 116 -9.80 3.72 0.80
C VAL A 116 -11.26 3.27 0.94
N MET A 117 -11.53 2.49 1.99
CA MET A 117 -12.85 2.00 2.35
C MET A 117 -13.22 2.48 3.77
N PRO A 118 -14.44 2.97 3.99
CA PRO A 118 -14.97 3.18 5.33
C PRO A 118 -14.92 1.87 6.14
N SER A 119 -14.40 1.91 7.36
CA SER A 119 -14.22 0.69 8.17
C SER A 119 -14.31 0.97 9.67
N ILE A 120 -14.40 -0.11 10.44
CA ILE A 120 -14.48 -0.10 11.90
C ILE A 120 -13.52 -1.15 12.45
N ASP A 121 -12.80 -0.82 13.50
CA ASP A 121 -11.94 -1.79 14.18
C ASP A 121 -12.72 -2.68 15.16
N ARG A 122 -12.04 -3.70 15.68
CA ARG A 122 -12.62 -4.68 16.62
C ARG A 122 -13.14 -4.06 17.92
N VAL A 123 -12.65 -2.89 18.32
CA VAL A 123 -13.07 -2.17 19.53
C VAL A 123 -14.11 -1.09 19.24
N GLY A 124 -14.62 -1.01 18.00
CA GLY A 124 -15.70 -0.13 17.60
C GLY A 124 -15.26 1.29 17.21
N ARG A 125 -13.96 1.54 17.03
CA ARG A 125 -13.48 2.83 16.53
C ARG A 125 -13.59 2.85 15.02
N TYR A 126 -14.21 3.89 14.48
CA TYR A 126 -14.26 4.12 13.05
C TYR A 126 -12.90 4.57 12.56
N PHE A 127 -12.38 3.88 11.55
CA PHE A 127 -11.17 4.30 10.87
C PHE A 127 -11.14 3.73 9.44
N PRO A 128 -10.87 4.54 8.41
CA PRO A 128 -10.81 4.05 7.04
C PRO A 128 -9.71 3.00 6.84
N LEU A 129 -10.07 1.87 6.23
CA LEU A 129 -9.11 0.88 5.78
C LEU A 129 -8.56 1.29 4.41
N THR A 130 -7.24 1.31 4.25
CA THR A 130 -6.59 1.77 3.02
C THR A 130 -5.65 0.69 2.47
N VAL A 131 -5.58 0.55 1.16
CA VAL A 131 -4.53 -0.19 0.46
C VAL A 131 -3.94 0.76 -0.56
N ALA A 132 -2.62 0.94 -0.55
CA ALA A 132 -1.97 1.88 -1.45
C ALA A 132 -0.55 1.49 -1.78
N VAL A 133 -0.17 1.68 -3.04
CA VAL A 133 1.16 1.40 -3.57
C VAL A 133 1.84 2.71 -3.98
N LEU A 134 3.15 2.75 -3.77
CA LEU A 134 3.97 3.83 -4.30
C LEU A 134 4.37 3.48 -5.73
N LEU A 135 4.19 4.43 -6.63
CA LEU A 135 4.66 4.29 -8.01
C LEU A 135 6.15 4.56 -8.11
N GLU A 136 6.79 3.98 -9.12
CA GLU A 136 8.17 4.29 -9.45
C GLU A 136 8.31 5.75 -9.92
N PRO A 137 9.49 6.39 -9.75
CA PRO A 137 9.66 7.81 -10.11
C PRO A 137 9.38 8.15 -11.58
N ASP A 138 9.56 7.17 -12.47
CA ASP A 138 9.35 7.27 -13.92
C ASP A 138 7.97 6.80 -14.37
N ALA A 139 7.08 6.39 -13.45
CA ALA A 139 5.70 6.04 -13.75
C ALA A 139 4.84 7.30 -13.95
N ASP A 140 4.01 7.31 -15.00
CA ASP A 140 3.02 8.35 -15.24
C ASP A 140 1.76 8.10 -14.39
N PRO A 141 1.47 8.94 -13.37
CA PRO A 141 0.28 8.76 -12.54
C PRO A 141 -1.03 8.87 -13.33
N ALA A 142 -1.05 9.67 -14.42
CA ALA A 142 -2.24 9.84 -15.23
C ALA A 142 -2.58 8.57 -16.02
N SER A 143 -1.57 7.79 -16.42
CA SER A 143 -1.75 6.50 -17.07
C SER A 143 -2.42 5.46 -16.16
N VAL A 144 -2.23 5.57 -14.84
CA VAL A 144 -2.92 4.72 -13.86
C VAL A 144 -4.37 5.17 -13.69
N VAL A 145 -4.61 6.48 -13.58
CA VAL A 145 -5.96 7.05 -13.42
C VAL A 145 -6.85 6.79 -14.64
N GLY A 146 -6.30 6.95 -15.86
CA GLY A 146 -7.00 6.69 -17.11
C GLY A 146 -6.84 5.25 -17.65
N GLY A 147 -6.25 4.36 -16.84
CA GLY A 147 -5.90 2.99 -17.23
C GLY A 147 -7.02 1.98 -16.99
N ALA A 148 -6.65 0.70 -16.97
CA ALA A 148 -7.57 -0.40 -16.69
C ALA A 148 -7.90 -0.49 -15.19
N ASP A 149 -9.16 -0.79 -14.89
CA ASP A 149 -9.68 -0.84 -13.52
C ASP A 149 -9.34 -2.14 -12.77
N GLU A 150 -8.84 -3.17 -13.45
CA GLU A 150 -8.65 -4.52 -12.91
C GLU A 150 -7.83 -4.58 -11.60
N TRP A 151 -6.83 -3.71 -11.45
CA TRP A 151 -6.06 -3.66 -10.19
C TRP A 151 -6.89 -3.03 -9.06
N PHE A 152 -7.61 -1.94 -9.34
CA PHE A 152 -8.47 -1.29 -8.36
C PHE A 152 -9.63 -2.18 -7.95
N GLU A 153 -10.26 -2.90 -8.89
CA GLU A 153 -11.33 -3.86 -8.59
C GLU A 153 -10.83 -5.00 -7.67
N ARG A 154 -9.62 -5.50 -7.89
CA ARG A 154 -9.01 -6.49 -6.99
C ARG A 154 -8.76 -5.91 -5.60
N VAL A 155 -8.29 -4.67 -5.50
CA VAL A 155 -8.12 -3.97 -4.21
C VAL A 155 -9.47 -3.79 -3.51
N GLU A 156 -10.50 -3.34 -4.23
CA GLU A 156 -11.85 -3.14 -3.69
C GLU A 156 -12.42 -4.45 -3.15
N ASN A 157 -12.32 -5.54 -3.91
CA ASN A 157 -12.76 -6.87 -3.48
C ASN A 157 -12.00 -7.35 -2.24
N LEU A 158 -10.68 -7.11 -2.18
CA LEU A 158 -9.87 -7.44 -1.01
C LEU A 158 -10.29 -6.63 0.22
N LEU A 159 -10.52 -5.33 0.09
CA LEU A 159 -11.03 -4.47 1.16
C LEU A 159 -12.40 -4.94 1.66
N LEU A 160 -13.34 -5.19 0.73
CA LEU A 160 -14.68 -5.69 1.06
C LEU A 160 -14.64 -7.07 1.73
N SER A 161 -13.67 -7.93 1.40
CA SER A 161 -13.52 -9.25 2.02
C SER A 161 -13.31 -9.17 3.55
N THR A 162 -12.74 -8.07 4.05
CA THR A 162 -12.53 -7.85 5.49
C THR A 162 -13.82 -7.65 6.28
N LEU A 163 -14.94 -7.36 5.60
CA LEU A 163 -16.25 -7.23 6.23
C LEU A 163 -16.89 -8.59 6.52
N ASN A 164 -16.33 -9.68 5.99
CA ASN A 164 -16.79 -11.03 6.28
C ASN A 164 -16.42 -11.45 7.71
N VAL A 165 -17.34 -12.11 8.42
CA VAL A 165 -17.14 -12.62 9.79
C VAL A 165 -15.97 -13.60 9.89
N GLU A 166 -15.69 -14.33 8.81
CA GLU A 166 -14.60 -15.31 8.73
C GLU A 166 -13.26 -14.69 8.30
N ALA A 167 -13.22 -13.38 8.01
CA ALA A 167 -12.00 -12.73 7.57
C ALA A 167 -10.91 -12.79 8.66
N THR A 168 -9.73 -13.24 8.27
CA THR A 168 -8.56 -13.29 9.15
C THR A 168 -7.50 -12.32 8.67
N PHE A 169 -6.70 -11.82 9.61
CA PHE A 169 -5.62 -10.90 9.32
C PHE A 169 -4.55 -11.59 8.44
N GLU A 170 -4.31 -12.87 8.68
CA GLU A 170 -3.35 -13.70 7.93
C GLU A 170 -3.78 -13.92 6.48
N ALA A 171 -5.06 -14.22 6.24
CA ALA A 171 -5.56 -14.40 4.87
C ALA A 171 -5.53 -13.08 4.09
N PHE A 172 -5.92 -11.98 4.73
CA PHE A 172 -5.81 -10.64 4.13
C PHE A 172 -4.37 -10.30 3.76
N GLY A 173 -3.41 -10.57 4.65
CA GLY A 173 -1.98 -10.35 4.39
C GLY A 173 -1.46 -11.15 3.21
N ALA A 174 -1.84 -12.43 3.10
CA ALA A 174 -1.44 -13.30 1.99
C ALA A 174 -2.01 -12.83 0.63
N GLU A 175 -3.28 -12.42 0.59
CA GLU A 175 -3.89 -11.88 -0.64
C GLU A 175 -3.26 -10.55 -1.04
N LEU A 176 -2.95 -9.72 -0.05
CA LEU A 176 -2.28 -8.44 -0.28
C LEU A 176 -0.91 -8.64 -0.94
N GLU A 177 -0.12 -9.62 -0.51
CA GLU A 177 1.15 -9.99 -1.16
C GLU A 177 0.99 -10.43 -2.62
N ASN A 178 -0.14 -11.05 -2.96
CA ASN A 178 -0.45 -11.54 -4.31
C ASN A 178 -1.09 -10.48 -5.23
N LEU A 179 -1.47 -9.32 -4.70
CA LEU A 179 -2.20 -8.28 -5.43
C LEU A 179 -1.41 -7.71 -6.62
N GLY A 180 -0.08 -7.62 -6.47
CA GLY A 180 0.82 -6.99 -7.44
C GLY A 180 0.64 -5.48 -7.55
N SER A 181 1.19 -4.89 -8.62
CA SER A 181 1.14 -3.44 -8.90
C SER A 181 0.17 -3.13 -10.04
N PRO A 182 -0.41 -1.92 -10.08
CA PRO A 182 -1.17 -1.47 -11.25
C PRO A 182 -0.23 -1.31 -12.45
N MET A 183 -0.76 -1.50 -13.65
CA MET A 183 -0.03 -1.19 -14.88
C MET A 183 0.06 0.33 -15.05
N TYR A 184 1.22 0.81 -15.50
CA TYR A 184 1.46 2.21 -15.82
C TYR A 184 2.29 2.34 -17.09
N LEU A 185 2.21 3.51 -17.70
CA LEU A 185 3.11 3.93 -18.78
C LEU A 185 4.25 4.78 -18.19
N PRO A 186 5.41 4.84 -18.85
CA PRO A 186 6.48 5.73 -18.46
C PRO A 186 6.09 7.19 -18.74
N ARG A 187 6.56 8.09 -17.87
CA ARG A 187 6.38 9.55 -17.98
C ARG A 187 6.93 10.08 -19.30
N VAL A 188 6.30 11.14 -19.80
CA VAL A 188 6.79 11.83 -20.99
C VAL A 188 8.01 12.68 -20.59
N PRO A 189 9.19 12.49 -21.22
CA PRO A 189 10.36 13.32 -20.94
C PRO A 189 10.01 14.80 -21.09
N SER A 190 10.38 15.60 -20.10
CA SER A 190 10.04 17.02 -20.10
C SER A 190 11.15 17.89 -19.52
N SER A 191 11.12 19.16 -19.86
CA SER A 191 12.07 20.17 -19.41
C SER A 191 11.36 21.49 -19.16
N ARG A 192 11.85 22.25 -18.17
CA ARG A 192 11.35 23.61 -17.89
C ARG A 192 12.41 24.63 -18.27
N PHE A 193 12.00 25.68 -18.98
CA PHE A 193 12.87 26.80 -19.33
C PHE A 193 12.05 28.10 -19.30
N ALA A 194 12.54 29.09 -18.55
CA ALA A 194 11.75 30.27 -18.19
C ALA A 194 10.36 29.86 -17.64
N SER A 195 9.28 30.40 -18.20
CA SER A 195 7.90 30.06 -17.85
C SER A 195 7.31 28.91 -18.68
N LEU A 196 8.11 28.25 -19.52
CA LEU A 196 7.65 27.21 -20.44
C LEU A 196 7.99 25.82 -19.92
N HIS A 197 7.03 24.91 -20.05
CA HIS A 197 7.21 23.48 -19.82
C HIS A 197 7.09 22.77 -21.17
N ARG A 198 8.17 22.14 -21.61
CA ARG A 198 8.23 21.41 -22.88
C ARG A 198 8.26 19.92 -22.60
N PHE A 199 7.40 19.20 -23.30
CA PHE A 199 7.36 17.75 -23.32
C PHE A 199 7.91 17.23 -24.65
N ASP A 200 8.57 16.08 -24.62
CA ASP A 200 8.98 15.33 -25.81
C ASP A 200 7.77 14.52 -26.35
N ALA A 201 6.76 15.26 -26.82
CA ALA A 201 5.47 14.72 -27.26
C ALA A 201 5.13 15.21 -28.67
N THR A 202 5.67 14.54 -29.69
CA THR A 202 5.45 14.88 -31.10
C THR A 202 4.19 14.24 -31.69
N GLU A 203 3.74 13.12 -31.12
CA GLU A 203 2.53 12.39 -31.53
C GLU A 203 1.27 12.87 -30.80
N PRO A 204 0.07 12.85 -31.43
CA PRO A 204 -1.17 13.28 -30.79
C PRO A 204 -1.47 12.58 -29.46
N GLN A 205 -1.28 11.26 -29.40
CA GLN A 205 -1.51 10.47 -28.19
C GLN A 205 -0.53 10.85 -27.08
N ARG A 206 0.76 11.01 -27.42
CA ARG A 206 1.79 11.48 -26.48
C ARG A 206 1.48 12.88 -25.93
N ARG A 207 0.93 13.78 -26.75
CA ARG A 207 0.48 15.11 -26.28
C ARG A 207 -0.67 14.99 -25.28
N MET A 208 -1.61 14.09 -25.52
CA MET A 208 -2.70 13.85 -24.57
C MET A 208 -2.19 13.28 -23.24
N SER A 209 -1.27 12.31 -23.27
CA SER A 209 -0.62 11.78 -22.06
C SER A 209 0.10 12.89 -21.29
N ALA A 210 0.88 13.75 -21.97
CA ALA A 210 1.57 14.86 -21.33
C ALA A 210 0.62 15.88 -20.67
N LEU A 211 -0.53 16.16 -21.30
CA LEU A 211 -1.57 17.02 -20.72
C LEU A 211 -2.22 16.38 -19.49
N ALA A 212 -2.50 15.08 -19.54
CA ALA A 212 -3.06 14.33 -18.43
C ALA A 212 -2.07 14.25 -17.25
N GLU A 213 -0.78 13.98 -17.52
CA GLU A 213 0.30 14.00 -16.54
C GLU A 213 0.40 15.38 -15.86
N SER A 214 0.30 16.46 -16.65
CA SER A 214 0.31 17.84 -16.14
C SER A 214 -0.88 18.13 -15.22
N ALA A 215 -2.06 17.60 -15.53
CA ALA A 215 -3.26 17.77 -14.69
C ALA A 215 -3.11 17.12 -13.30
N CYS A 216 -2.23 16.11 -13.19
CA CYS A 216 -1.91 15.43 -11.95
C CYS A 216 -0.90 16.18 -11.08
N GLU A 217 -0.12 17.12 -11.62
CA GLU A 217 0.95 17.80 -10.86
C GLU A 217 0.42 18.49 -9.59
N GLY A 218 1.01 18.13 -8.45
CA GLY A 218 0.68 18.70 -7.14
C GLY A 218 -0.77 18.46 -6.69
N ALA A 219 -1.48 17.51 -7.30
CA ALA A 219 -2.89 17.24 -7.04
C ALA A 219 -3.12 15.88 -6.37
N SER A 220 -4.30 15.70 -5.81
CA SER A 220 -4.89 14.40 -5.55
C SER A 220 -6.15 14.22 -6.38
N LEU A 221 -6.31 13.02 -6.93
CA LEU A 221 -7.44 12.61 -7.73
C LEU A 221 -8.16 11.47 -7.00
N TRP A 222 -9.48 11.50 -7.04
CA TRP A 222 -10.33 10.55 -6.32
C TRP A 222 -11.51 10.14 -7.20
N TRP A 223 -11.75 8.84 -7.34
CA TRP A 223 -12.83 8.32 -8.18
C TRP A 223 -13.38 7.00 -7.65
N GLY A 224 -14.48 6.53 -8.24
CA GLY A 224 -15.08 5.26 -7.90
C GLY A 224 -16.45 5.09 -8.52
N GLN A 225 -17.12 3.99 -8.17
CA GLN A 225 -18.46 3.65 -8.65
C GLN A 225 -19.57 4.35 -7.86
N GLY A 226 -19.22 5.24 -6.93
CA GLY A 226 -20.20 5.95 -6.11
C GLY A 226 -20.97 5.01 -5.17
N SER A 227 -22.05 5.53 -4.61
CA SER A 227 -22.98 4.82 -3.73
C SER A 227 -24.41 5.30 -3.99
N GLU A 228 -25.38 4.86 -3.20
CA GLU A 228 -26.77 5.33 -3.32
C GLU A 228 -26.92 6.87 -3.25
N ARG A 229 -25.97 7.55 -2.59
CA ARG A 229 -26.00 9.01 -2.39
C ARG A 229 -24.98 9.77 -3.22
N ILE A 230 -24.01 9.08 -3.81
CA ILE A 230 -22.88 9.72 -4.49
C ILE A 230 -22.79 9.13 -5.90
N ALA A 231 -22.92 9.96 -6.92
CA ALA A 231 -22.77 9.50 -8.30
C ALA A 231 -21.32 9.02 -8.57
N PRO A 232 -21.13 8.03 -9.45
CA PRO A 232 -19.80 7.70 -9.98
C PRO A 232 -19.16 8.93 -10.63
N GLY A 233 -17.86 9.12 -10.45
CA GLY A 233 -17.18 10.27 -11.02
C GLY A 233 -15.72 10.40 -10.61
N LEU A 234 -15.06 11.43 -11.14
CA LEU A 234 -13.68 11.80 -10.84
C LEU A 234 -13.65 13.21 -10.23
N MET A 235 -12.97 13.33 -9.09
CA MET A 235 -12.72 14.59 -8.41
C MET A 235 -11.23 14.89 -8.40
N ARG A 236 -10.88 16.17 -8.52
CA ARG A 236 -9.49 16.67 -8.43
C ARG A 236 -9.40 17.74 -7.35
N CYS A 237 -8.40 17.61 -6.48
CA CYS A 237 -8.06 18.61 -5.48
C CYS A 237 -6.60 19.04 -5.66
N GLN A 238 -6.29 20.33 -5.50
CA GLN A 238 -4.90 20.77 -5.40
C GLN A 238 -4.36 20.39 -4.01
N GLY A 239 -3.31 19.58 -3.96
CA GLY A 239 -2.87 18.93 -2.73
C GLY A 239 -3.88 17.88 -2.26
N LEU A 240 -4.09 17.81 -0.94
CA LEU A 240 -5.10 16.94 -0.33
C LEU A 240 -6.38 17.73 -0.03
N PRO A 241 -7.56 17.09 -0.03
CA PRO A 241 -8.79 17.72 0.41
C PRO A 241 -8.64 18.31 1.83
N ALA A 242 -9.22 19.49 2.07
CA ALA A 242 -9.25 20.04 3.40
C ALA A 242 -10.13 19.17 4.31
N ALA A 243 -9.92 19.24 5.63
CA ALA A 243 -10.69 18.44 6.59
C ALA A 243 -12.21 18.66 6.46
N ALA A 244 -12.61 19.91 6.19
CA ALA A 244 -14.02 20.29 6.01
C ALA A 244 -14.61 19.70 4.72
N ASP A 245 -13.79 19.53 3.68
CA ASP A 245 -14.24 19.05 2.36
C ASP A 245 -14.31 17.52 2.30
N PHE A 246 -13.62 16.81 3.20
CA PHE A 246 -13.77 15.35 3.34
C PHE A 246 -15.20 14.93 3.71
N ALA A 247 -16.00 15.81 4.32
CA ALA A 247 -17.43 15.54 4.52
C ALA A 247 -18.17 15.37 3.18
N GLN A 248 -17.73 16.03 2.11
CA GLN A 248 -18.35 15.93 0.79
C GLN A 248 -18.14 14.56 0.15
N PHE A 249 -17.01 13.91 0.43
CA PHE A 249 -16.74 12.53 0.06
C PHE A 249 -17.70 11.53 0.72
N LEU A 250 -18.38 11.90 1.82
CA LEU A 250 -19.37 11.08 2.51
C LEU A 250 -20.81 11.41 2.11
N LEU A 251 -21.07 12.67 1.73
CA LEU A 251 -22.42 13.17 1.52
C LEU A 251 -22.83 13.25 0.05
N GLY A 252 -21.87 13.32 -0.88
CA GLY A 252 -22.15 13.53 -2.29
C GLY A 252 -22.82 14.86 -2.60
N GLN A 253 -22.68 15.89 -1.73
CA GLN A 253 -23.23 17.20 -2.07
C GLN A 253 -22.33 17.83 -3.13
N GLU A 254 -22.81 17.82 -4.37
CA GLU A 254 -22.27 18.65 -5.43
C GLU A 254 -22.45 20.11 -5.00
N GLY A 255 -21.35 20.78 -4.67
CA GLY A 255 -21.34 22.22 -4.60
C GLY A 255 -21.70 22.73 -5.99
N VAL A 256 -22.91 23.24 -6.16
CA VAL A 256 -23.32 23.93 -7.39
C VAL A 256 -22.35 25.10 -7.57
N VAL A 257 -21.52 25.01 -8.61
CA VAL A 257 -20.67 26.12 -9.07
C VAL A 257 -21.46 26.96 -10.08
#